data_AF-A0A7L0W0W9-F1
#
_entry.id   AF-A0A7L0W0W9-F1
#
_cell.length_a   1.000
_cell.length_b   1.000
_cell.length_c   1.000
_cell.angle_alpha   90.00
_cell.angle_beta   90.00
_cell.angle_gamma   90.00
#
_symmetry.space_group_name_H-M   'P 1'
#
loop_
_entity.id
_entity.type
_entity.pdbx_description
1 polymer ?
#
loop_
_entity_poly.entity_id
_entity_poly.type
_entity_poly.pdbx_seq_one_letter_code
_entity_poly.pdbx_strand_id
1 'polypeptide(L)'
;DCQAYHFSPAPRFRFVLLDGYDLSVLGRDAASPRHRESLRLLREKNPNVDLNSPAGLKEPQFVEFNGGFSQAQLDWFNEVLKFSDENQEKVVVMGHLPIHPDASDKVCLAWNYRDALSVIHSHQCVVCFLEGHLHDGGYCLDSHGVHHLTLEGVIETPPESNAFGTIYVYDDKMVLKGRGRISDRVMCF
;
A
#
# COMPACT_ATOMS: atom_id res chain seq x y z
N ASP A 1 -10.04 6.52 15.21
CA ASP A 1 -10.53 5.28 14.59
C ASP A 1 -9.60 4.83 13.50
N CYS A 2 -9.31 3.52 13.46
CA CYS A 2 -8.56 2.86 12.38
C CYS A 2 -9.60 2.38 11.36
N GLN A 3 -9.42 2.71 10.07
CA GLN A 3 -10.37 2.31 9.03
C GLN A 3 -9.97 1.02 8.31
N ALA A 4 -8.93 0.32 8.78
CA ALA A 4 -8.52 -0.95 8.21
C ALA A 4 -9.56 -2.05 8.47
N TYR A 5 -9.79 -2.92 7.48
CA TYR A 5 -10.72 -4.03 7.58
C TYR A 5 -10.34 -5.17 6.64
N HIS A 6 -10.96 -6.33 6.82
CA HIS A 6 -10.75 -7.49 5.95
C HIS A 6 -12.06 -8.24 5.74
N PHE A 7 -12.17 -8.95 4.61
CA PHE A 7 -13.32 -9.80 4.30
C PHE A 7 -12.95 -10.89 3.29
N SER A 8 -13.76 -11.94 3.20
CA SER A 8 -13.58 -13.02 2.23
C SER A 8 -14.65 -12.90 1.13
N PRO A 9 -14.29 -12.49 -0.09
CA PRO A 9 -15.25 -12.39 -1.20
C PRO A 9 -15.59 -13.74 -1.83
N ALA A 10 -14.73 -14.74 -1.65
CA ALA A 10 -14.86 -16.09 -2.21
C ALA A 10 -14.09 -17.09 -1.34
N PRO A 11 -14.43 -18.38 -1.37
CA PRO A 11 -13.72 -19.41 -0.61
C PRO A 11 -12.20 -19.35 -0.82
N ARG A 12 -11.44 -19.44 0.27
CA ARG A 12 -9.96 -19.42 0.27
C ARG A 12 -9.33 -18.15 -0.28
N PHE A 13 -10.08 -17.05 -0.35
CA PHE A 13 -9.58 -15.77 -0.79
C PHE A 13 -9.98 -14.68 0.20
N ARG A 14 -9.05 -13.76 0.48
CA ARG A 14 -9.28 -12.66 1.43
C ARG A 14 -8.73 -11.35 0.90
N PHE A 15 -9.50 -10.30 1.12
CA PHE A 15 -9.06 -8.92 0.98
C PHE A 15 -8.78 -8.32 2.35
N VAL A 16 -7.65 -7.62 2.43
CA VAL A 16 -7.26 -6.82 3.59
C VAL A 16 -6.99 -5.40 3.10
N LEU A 17 -7.71 -4.42 3.65
CA LEU A 17 -7.54 -3.01 3.31
C LEU A 17 -6.83 -2.33 4.48
N LEU A 18 -5.67 -1.74 4.21
CA LEU A 18 -4.86 -1.01 5.18
C LEU A 18 -5.09 0.50 5.05
N ASP A 19 -5.12 1.16 6.20
CA ASP A 19 -5.15 2.61 6.33
C ASP A 19 -3.72 3.15 6.38
N GLY A 20 -3.19 3.53 5.22
CA GLY A 20 -1.86 4.13 5.07
C GLY A 20 -1.72 5.53 5.65
N TYR A 21 -2.81 6.13 6.14
CA TYR A 21 -2.81 7.42 6.82
C TYR A 21 -3.13 7.29 8.32
N ASP A 22 -3.03 6.08 8.85
CA ASP A 22 -3.24 5.84 10.26
C ASP A 22 -2.24 6.65 11.12
N LEU A 23 -0.97 6.66 10.72
CA LEU A 23 0.01 7.66 11.13
C LEU A 23 0.11 8.72 10.04
N SER A 24 -0.50 9.87 10.26
CA SER A 24 -0.39 11.01 9.34
C SER A 24 -0.80 12.31 10.02
N VAL A 25 -0.43 13.42 9.39
CA VAL A 25 -0.90 14.77 9.78
C VAL A 25 -2.17 15.17 9.01
N LEU A 26 -2.53 14.42 7.97
CA LEU A 26 -3.74 14.59 7.18
C LEU A 26 -4.92 13.81 7.80
N GLY A 27 -6.14 14.26 7.56
CA GLY A 27 -7.36 13.50 7.93
C GLY A 27 -7.57 13.26 9.42
N ARG A 28 -6.84 13.97 10.30
CA ARG A 28 -6.96 13.86 11.76
C ARG A 28 -7.13 15.22 12.42
N ASP A 29 -7.82 15.25 13.55
CA ASP A 29 -7.90 16.44 14.40
C ASP A 29 -6.50 16.80 14.92
N ALA A 30 -6.11 18.07 14.78
CA ALA A 30 -4.83 18.59 15.25
C ALA A 30 -4.61 18.41 16.77
N ALA A 31 -5.71 18.35 17.55
CA ALA A 31 -5.69 18.10 18.98
C ALA A 31 -5.57 16.60 19.34
N SER A 32 -5.63 15.69 18.37
CA SER A 32 -5.53 14.26 18.64
C SER A 32 -4.08 13.86 19.00
N PRO A 33 -3.88 12.89 19.93
CA PRO A 33 -2.56 12.36 20.23
C PRO A 33 -1.83 11.80 18.99
N ARG A 34 -2.56 11.09 18.11
CA ARG A 34 -1.99 10.52 16.87
C ARG A 34 -1.49 11.58 15.91
N HIS A 35 -2.22 12.68 15.73
CA HIS A 35 -1.76 13.79 14.88
C HIS A 35 -0.47 14.39 15.45
N ARG A 36 -0.41 14.67 16.75
CA ARG A 36 0.81 15.22 17.38
C ARG A 36 2.02 14.31 17.26
N GLU A 37 1.81 13.00 17.45
CA GLU A 37 2.87 12.01 17.29
C GLU A 37 3.36 11.92 15.84
N SER A 38 2.43 11.89 14.88
CA SER A 38 2.74 11.86 13.44
C SER A 38 3.48 13.12 12.99
N LEU A 39 3.05 14.30 13.46
CA LEU A 39 3.71 15.57 13.17
C LEU A 39 5.13 15.62 13.76
N ARG A 40 5.32 15.08 14.97
CA ARG A 40 6.65 15.00 15.60
C ARG A 40 7.58 14.11 14.77
N LEU A 41 7.12 12.92 14.39
CA LEU A 41 7.89 12.00 13.55
C LEU A 41 8.23 12.64 12.20
N LEU A 42 7.24 13.25 11.54
CA LEU A 42 7.44 13.92 10.26
C LEU A 42 8.50 15.03 10.38
N ARG A 43 8.42 15.90 11.40
CA ARG A 43 9.43 16.97 11.61
C ARG A 43 10.80 16.47 12.01
N GLU A 44 10.90 15.31 12.66
CA GLU A 44 12.19 14.68 12.95
C GLU A 44 12.89 14.23 11.66
N LYS A 45 12.11 13.69 10.71
CA LYS A 45 12.61 13.13 9.45
C LYS A 45 12.73 14.16 8.32
N ASN A 46 11.91 15.21 8.38
CA ASN A 46 11.82 16.26 7.38
C ASN A 46 12.02 17.64 8.03
N PRO A 47 13.25 18.21 7.96
CA PRO A 47 13.56 19.51 8.53
C PRO A 47 13.14 20.68 7.61
N ASN A 48 12.53 20.40 6.44
CA ASN A 48 12.12 21.43 5.50
C ASN A 48 10.97 22.28 6.09
N VAL A 49 10.91 23.55 5.69
CA VAL A 49 9.79 24.44 6.05
C VAL A 49 8.50 23.99 5.37
N ASP A 50 8.60 23.63 4.09
CA ASP A 50 7.54 22.94 3.36
C ASP A 50 7.68 21.43 3.57
N LEU A 51 6.77 20.86 4.36
CA LEU A 51 6.77 19.44 4.69
C LEU A 51 6.38 18.54 3.50
N ASN A 52 5.90 19.11 2.38
CA ASN A 52 5.69 18.36 1.14
C ASN A 52 6.97 18.24 0.30
N SER A 53 8.04 18.96 0.64
CA SER A 53 9.29 18.89 -0.11
C SER A 53 10.15 17.69 0.33
N PRO A 54 10.50 16.77 -0.59
CA PRO A 54 11.45 15.69 -0.30
C PRO A 54 12.92 16.10 -0.49
N ALA A 55 13.17 17.37 -0.85
CA ALA A 55 14.52 17.83 -1.21
C ALA A 55 15.49 17.69 -0.03
N GLY A 56 16.64 17.05 -0.29
CA GLY A 56 17.70 16.86 0.70
C GLY A 56 17.43 15.80 1.76
N LEU A 57 16.29 15.11 1.73
CA LEU A 57 15.97 14.07 2.70
C LEU A 57 16.74 12.77 2.40
N LYS A 58 17.25 12.13 3.45
CA LYS A 58 17.81 10.77 3.38
C LYS A 58 16.72 9.73 3.11
N GLU A 59 15.54 9.96 3.67
CA GLU A 59 14.35 9.14 3.56
C GLU A 59 13.26 10.01 2.90
N PRO A 60 13.25 10.10 1.55
CA PRO A 60 12.44 11.08 0.83
C PRO A 60 10.93 10.85 0.94
N GLN A 61 10.52 9.69 1.45
CA GLN A 61 9.12 9.37 1.70
C GLN A 61 8.50 10.06 2.92
N PHE A 62 9.31 10.66 3.80
CA PHE A 62 8.81 11.42 4.95
C PHE A 62 8.35 12.82 4.55
N VAL A 63 7.27 12.88 3.78
CA VAL A 63 6.59 14.10 3.34
C VAL A 63 5.15 14.11 3.84
N GLU A 64 4.57 15.31 3.94
CA GLU A 64 3.24 15.55 4.52
C GLU A 64 2.10 14.88 3.75
N PHE A 65 2.22 14.75 2.42
CA PHE A 65 1.25 14.04 1.60
C PHE A 65 1.30 12.51 1.74
N ASN A 66 2.18 11.97 2.58
CA ASN A 66 2.24 10.54 2.91
C ASN A 66 1.78 10.28 4.35
N GLY A 67 1.82 9.00 4.72
CA GLY A 67 1.56 8.52 6.06
C GLY A 67 2.20 7.16 6.28
N GLY A 68 1.84 6.52 7.39
CA GLY A 68 2.26 5.16 7.72
C GLY A 68 1.22 4.40 8.52
N PHE A 69 1.61 3.22 8.96
CA PHE A 69 0.76 2.28 9.68
C PHE A 69 1.12 2.31 11.16
N SER A 70 0.13 2.44 12.06
CA SER A 70 0.41 2.36 13.50
C SER A 70 0.77 0.92 13.90
N GLN A 71 1.49 0.78 15.01
CA GLN A 71 1.83 -0.55 15.54
C GLN A 71 0.57 -1.41 15.76
N ALA A 72 -0.50 -0.82 16.29
CA ALA A 72 -1.75 -1.53 16.49
C ALA A 72 -2.38 -2.06 15.17
N GLN A 73 -2.21 -1.34 14.07
CA GLN A 73 -2.67 -1.79 12.75
C GLN A 73 -1.77 -2.91 12.20
N LEU A 74 -0.45 -2.80 12.38
CA LEU A 74 0.49 -3.85 11.96
C LEU A 74 0.31 -5.14 12.75
N ASP A 75 0.10 -5.06 14.06
CA ASP A 75 -0.19 -6.21 14.92
C ASP A 75 -1.50 -6.88 14.51
N TRP A 76 -2.55 -6.09 14.28
CA TRP A 76 -3.83 -6.61 13.77
C TRP A 76 -3.67 -7.28 12.40
N PHE A 77 -2.90 -6.66 11.49
CA PHE A 77 -2.66 -7.18 10.16
C PHE A 77 -1.92 -8.53 10.23
N ASN A 78 -0.91 -8.64 11.09
CA ASN A 78 -0.20 -9.89 11.35
C ASN A 78 -1.14 -11.01 11.82
N GLU A 79 -2.08 -10.73 12.74
CA GLU A 79 -3.05 -11.73 13.19
C GLU A 79 -4.01 -12.17 12.07
N VAL A 80 -4.43 -11.24 11.18
CA VAL A 80 -5.24 -11.57 10.00
C VAL A 80 -4.48 -12.47 9.02
N LEU A 81 -3.20 -12.20 8.79
CA LEU A 81 -2.37 -13.02 7.90
C LEU A 81 -2.06 -14.39 8.50
N LYS A 82 -1.80 -14.47 9.81
CA LYS A 82 -1.64 -15.74 10.52
C LYS A 82 -2.88 -16.62 10.38
N PHE A 83 -4.08 -16.05 10.59
CA PHE A 83 -5.33 -16.76 10.34
C PHE A 83 -5.41 -17.26 8.89
N SER A 84 -5.01 -16.43 7.93
CA SER A 84 -5.09 -16.75 6.50
C SER A 84 -4.13 -17.87 6.10
N ASP A 85 -2.91 -17.89 6.66
CA ASP A 85 -1.95 -18.99 6.50
C ASP A 85 -2.53 -20.31 7.04
N GLU A 86 -3.08 -20.30 8.26
CA GLU A 86 -3.67 -21.48 8.91
C GLU A 86 -4.86 -22.06 8.10
N ASN A 87 -5.60 -21.19 7.40
CA ASN A 87 -6.75 -21.56 6.57
C ASN A 87 -6.40 -21.74 5.09
N GLN A 88 -5.12 -21.66 4.72
CA GLN A 88 -4.62 -21.81 3.35
C GLN A 88 -5.35 -20.88 2.36
N GLU A 89 -5.62 -19.66 2.79
CA GLU A 89 -6.21 -18.59 1.99
C GLU A 89 -5.11 -17.90 1.15
N LYS A 90 -5.50 -17.31 0.02
CA LYS A 90 -4.70 -16.32 -0.69
C LYS A 90 -5.19 -14.93 -0.33
N VAL A 91 -4.28 -14.04 0.05
CA VAL A 91 -4.57 -12.70 0.52
C VAL A 91 -4.11 -11.67 -0.51
N VAL A 92 -5.03 -10.79 -0.90
CA VAL A 92 -4.68 -9.53 -1.57
C VAL A 92 -4.84 -8.40 -0.58
N VAL A 93 -3.75 -7.67 -0.39
CA VAL A 93 -3.71 -6.46 0.44
C VAL A 93 -3.99 -5.27 -0.47
N MET A 94 -4.71 -4.28 0.04
CA MET A 94 -4.93 -3.01 -0.66
C MET A 94 -4.58 -1.86 0.28
N GLY A 95 -3.98 -0.82 -0.28
CA GLY A 95 -3.64 0.40 0.43
C GLY A 95 -3.48 1.55 -0.55
N HIS A 96 -3.57 2.79 -0.07
CA HIS A 96 -3.36 3.93 -0.95
C HIS A 96 -1.87 4.13 -1.27
N LEU A 97 -1.01 4.05 -0.25
CA LEU A 97 0.43 4.31 -0.35
C LEU A 97 1.20 3.04 -0.72
N PRO A 98 2.09 3.10 -1.73
CA PRO A 98 2.98 2.00 -2.04
C PRO A 98 3.92 1.62 -0.91
N ILE A 99 4.28 0.34 -0.82
CA ILE A 99 5.22 -0.16 0.18
C ILE A 99 6.47 -0.81 -0.42
N HIS A 100 6.52 -1.13 -1.72
CA HIS A 100 7.71 -1.71 -2.33
C HIS A 100 8.47 -0.70 -3.20
N PRO A 101 9.79 -0.47 -2.97
CA PRO A 101 10.58 0.50 -3.73
C PRO A 101 10.68 0.26 -5.23
N ASP A 102 10.51 -0.98 -5.69
CA ASP A 102 10.54 -1.33 -7.12
C ASP A 102 9.16 -1.25 -7.80
N ALA A 103 8.10 -1.02 -7.02
CA ALA A 103 6.75 -0.76 -7.53
C ALA A 103 6.34 0.71 -7.39
N SER A 104 7.24 1.57 -6.92
CA SER A 104 6.98 3.00 -6.70
C SER A 104 8.24 3.83 -6.94
N ASP A 105 8.14 5.15 -6.86
CA ASP A 105 9.30 5.99 -6.62
C ASP A 105 9.63 6.00 -5.11
N LYS A 106 10.79 6.57 -4.74
CA LYS A 106 11.20 6.61 -3.34
C LYS A 106 10.39 7.61 -2.50
N VAL A 107 9.69 8.55 -3.12
CA VAL A 107 8.96 9.63 -2.45
C VAL A 107 7.55 9.17 -2.06
N CYS A 108 6.87 8.39 -2.89
CA CYS A 108 5.49 7.95 -2.70
C CYS A 108 5.33 6.78 -1.72
N LEU A 109 6.42 6.23 -1.17
CA LEU A 109 6.35 5.12 -0.22
C LEU A 109 5.67 5.52 1.10
N ALA A 110 5.00 4.57 1.76
CA ALA A 110 4.56 4.76 3.14
C ALA A 110 5.79 5.02 4.07
N TRP A 111 5.63 5.87 5.08
CA TRP A 111 6.70 6.28 6.00
C TRP A 111 7.46 5.08 6.58
N ASN A 112 6.72 4.08 7.05
CA ASN A 112 7.24 2.84 7.62
C ASN A 112 6.95 1.63 6.71
N TYR A 113 7.10 1.79 5.39
CA TYR A 113 6.87 0.71 4.42
C TYR A 113 7.62 -0.59 4.73
N ARG A 114 8.82 -0.49 5.32
CA ARG A 114 9.64 -1.65 5.71
C ARG A 114 8.98 -2.51 6.77
N ASP A 115 8.26 -1.90 7.70
CA ASP A 115 7.57 -2.64 8.76
C ASP A 115 6.39 -3.41 8.17
N ALA A 116 5.63 -2.80 7.25
CA ALA A 116 4.55 -3.47 6.52
C ALA A 116 5.08 -4.62 5.64
N LEU A 117 6.19 -4.41 4.91
CA LEU A 117 6.86 -5.48 4.16
C LEU A 117 7.32 -6.61 5.08
N SER A 118 7.90 -6.29 6.24
CA SER A 118 8.34 -7.30 7.21
C SER A 118 7.19 -8.18 7.72
N VAL A 119 6.01 -7.60 7.93
CA VAL A 119 4.81 -8.38 8.27
C VAL A 119 4.46 -9.28 7.10
N ILE A 120 4.32 -8.75 5.88
CA ILE A 120 3.98 -9.55 4.68
C ILE A 120 4.96 -10.71 4.47
N HIS A 121 6.26 -10.46 4.56
CA HIS A 121 7.31 -11.45 4.33
C HIS A 121 7.38 -12.54 5.41
N SER A 122 6.69 -12.35 6.53
CA SER A 122 6.55 -13.38 7.59
C SER A 122 5.43 -14.38 7.29
N HIS A 123 4.66 -14.18 6.21
CA HIS A 123 3.50 -14.99 5.83
C HIS A 123 3.62 -15.51 4.40
N GLN A 124 2.92 -16.60 4.08
CA GLN A 124 2.92 -17.21 2.74
C GLN A 124 1.61 -16.99 1.99
N CYS A 125 0.55 -16.59 2.69
CA CYS A 125 -0.77 -16.36 2.12
C CYS A 125 -0.85 -15.12 1.23
N VAL A 126 0.02 -14.12 1.41
CA VAL A 126 -0.03 -12.87 0.64
C VAL A 126 0.44 -13.10 -0.79
N VAL A 127 -0.43 -12.80 -1.76
CA VAL A 127 -0.12 -12.96 -3.20
C VAL A 127 0.03 -11.64 -3.93
N CYS A 128 -0.60 -10.57 -3.43
CA CYS A 128 -0.52 -9.26 -4.07
C CYS A 128 -0.81 -8.12 -3.09
N PHE A 129 -0.14 -6.99 -3.28
CA PHE A 129 -0.50 -5.69 -2.74
C PHE A 129 -0.92 -4.77 -3.89
N LEU A 130 -2.16 -4.28 -3.86
CA LEU A 130 -2.71 -3.30 -4.80
C LEU A 130 -2.63 -1.89 -4.20
N GLU A 131 -2.07 -0.97 -4.96
CA GLU A 131 -1.64 0.35 -4.48
C GLU A 131 -2.07 1.45 -5.47
N GLY A 132 -2.04 2.70 -5.02
CA GLY A 132 -2.22 3.89 -5.87
C GLY A 132 -1.15 4.92 -5.56
N HIS A 133 -1.58 6.19 -5.41
CA HIS A 133 -0.74 7.34 -5.01
C HIS A 133 0.33 7.76 -6.01
N LEU A 134 1.20 6.85 -6.47
CA LEU A 134 2.09 7.12 -7.60
C LEU A 134 1.29 7.02 -8.90
N HIS A 135 0.91 8.17 -9.44
CA HIS A 135 0.06 8.23 -10.63
C HIS A 135 0.71 7.69 -11.91
N ASP A 136 2.04 7.60 -11.95
CA ASP A 136 2.79 6.95 -13.03
C ASP A 136 2.64 5.42 -13.05
N GLY A 137 2.16 4.84 -11.95
CA GLY A 137 2.04 3.40 -11.78
C GLY A 137 3.39 2.72 -11.54
N GLY A 138 3.33 1.44 -11.21
CA GLY A 138 4.51 0.63 -10.95
C GLY A 138 4.19 -0.82 -10.68
N TYR A 139 5.16 -1.70 -10.91
CA TYR A 139 4.99 -3.12 -10.66
C TYR A 139 6.31 -3.81 -10.39
N CYS A 140 6.30 -4.69 -9.39
CA CYS A 140 7.33 -5.71 -9.22
C CYS A 140 6.76 -7.01 -8.66
N LEU A 141 7.46 -8.11 -8.90
CA LEU A 141 7.32 -9.35 -8.12
C LEU A 141 8.51 -9.40 -7.16
N ASP A 142 8.25 -9.40 -5.86
CA ASP A 142 9.32 -9.41 -4.87
C ASP A 142 9.92 -10.81 -4.68
N SER A 143 11.01 -10.88 -3.90
CA SER A 143 11.72 -12.13 -3.64
C SER A 143 10.94 -13.17 -2.81
N HIS A 144 9.80 -12.78 -2.23
CA HIS A 144 8.92 -13.65 -1.46
C HIS A 144 7.70 -14.12 -2.28
N GLY A 145 7.65 -13.77 -3.58
CA GLY A 145 6.56 -14.16 -4.47
C GLY A 145 5.34 -13.25 -4.37
N VAL A 146 5.46 -12.05 -3.76
CA VAL A 146 4.35 -11.10 -3.65
C VAL A 146 4.38 -10.13 -4.81
N HIS A 147 3.25 -10.00 -5.51
CA HIS A 147 3.05 -9.00 -6.54
C HIS A 147 2.74 -7.64 -5.93
N HIS A 148 3.57 -6.63 -6.15
CA HIS A 148 3.25 -5.24 -5.79
C HIS A 148 2.82 -4.51 -7.06
N LEU A 149 1.60 -3.99 -7.08
CA LEU A 149 1.01 -3.33 -8.24
C LEU A 149 0.45 -1.97 -7.83
N THR A 150 1.16 -0.92 -8.22
CA THR A 150 0.69 0.46 -8.11
C THR A 150 -0.02 0.86 -9.40
N LEU A 151 -1.30 1.22 -9.29
CA LEU A 151 -2.17 1.54 -10.41
C LEU A 151 -1.98 2.99 -10.86
N GLU A 152 -1.95 3.21 -12.18
CA GLU A 152 -1.85 4.52 -12.79
C GLU A 152 -3.05 5.42 -12.40
N GLY A 153 -2.77 6.70 -12.17
CA GLY A 153 -3.75 7.67 -11.70
C GLY A 153 -4.67 8.15 -12.81
N VAL A 154 -5.98 8.10 -12.59
CA VAL A 154 -7.00 8.68 -13.50
C VAL A 154 -6.76 10.18 -13.71
N ILE A 155 -6.34 10.90 -12.68
CA ILE A 155 -6.19 12.37 -12.70
C ILE A 155 -5.14 12.87 -13.71
N GLU A 156 -4.09 12.08 -13.96
CA GLU A 156 -3.03 12.39 -14.93
C GLU A 156 -3.24 11.69 -16.28
N THR A 157 -4.40 11.06 -16.46
CA THR A 157 -4.74 10.37 -17.71
C THR A 157 -5.44 11.35 -18.66
N PRO A 158 -4.94 11.51 -19.90
CA PRO A 158 -5.56 12.43 -20.84
C PRO A 158 -6.90 11.89 -21.38
N PRO A 159 -7.82 12.75 -21.88
CA PRO A 159 -9.17 12.35 -22.29
C PRO A 159 -9.25 11.27 -23.36
N GLU A 160 -8.21 11.10 -24.17
CA GLU A 160 -8.09 10.06 -25.20
C GLU A 160 -7.61 8.70 -24.67
N SER A 161 -7.33 8.59 -23.38
CA SER A 161 -6.86 7.37 -22.70
C SER A 161 -7.77 6.99 -21.52
N ASN A 162 -7.40 5.95 -20.77
CA ASN A 162 -8.08 5.47 -19.57
C ASN A 162 -7.05 4.98 -18.53
N ALA A 163 -7.47 4.83 -17.27
CA ALA A 163 -6.64 4.23 -16.22
C ALA A 163 -7.51 3.43 -15.24
N PHE A 164 -8.01 2.28 -15.70
CA PHE A 164 -8.75 1.33 -14.87
C PHE A 164 -8.60 -0.10 -15.43
N GLY A 165 -9.06 -1.11 -14.69
CA GLY A 165 -9.03 -2.49 -15.17
C GLY A 165 -9.93 -3.42 -14.39
N THR A 166 -9.92 -4.69 -14.78
CA THR A 166 -10.62 -5.78 -14.09
C THR A 166 -9.64 -6.90 -13.77
N ILE A 167 -9.58 -7.31 -12.50
CA ILE A 167 -8.79 -8.46 -12.07
C ILE A 167 -9.70 -9.68 -12.00
N TYR A 168 -9.36 -10.72 -12.76
CA TYR A 168 -9.99 -12.03 -12.72
C TYR A 168 -9.14 -12.95 -11.84
N VAL A 169 -9.74 -13.55 -10.81
CA VAL A 169 -9.07 -14.45 -9.87
C VAL A 169 -9.39 -15.89 -10.23
N TYR A 170 -8.36 -16.70 -10.39
CA TYR A 170 -8.40 -18.14 -10.65
C TYR A 170 -7.69 -18.88 -9.52
N ASP A 171 -7.72 -20.21 -9.52
CA ASP A 171 -7.07 -21.02 -8.49
C ASP A 171 -5.53 -20.89 -8.48
N ASP A 172 -4.93 -20.57 -9.62
CA ASP A 172 -3.47 -20.55 -9.84
C ASP A 172 -2.89 -19.15 -10.09
N LYS A 173 -3.73 -18.15 -10.35
CA LYS A 173 -3.30 -16.82 -10.77
C LYS A 173 -4.38 -15.75 -10.65
N MET A 174 -3.95 -14.50 -10.72
CA MET A 174 -4.79 -13.36 -11.08
C MET A 174 -4.43 -12.86 -12.48
N VAL A 175 -5.45 -12.41 -13.22
CA VAL A 175 -5.27 -11.79 -14.54
C VAL A 175 -5.89 -10.39 -14.51
N LEU A 176 -5.05 -9.37 -14.62
CA LEU A 176 -5.48 -7.99 -14.83
C LEU A 176 -5.72 -7.76 -16.31
N LYS A 177 -6.94 -7.28 -16.63
CA LYS A 177 -7.30 -6.70 -17.92
C LYS A 177 -7.40 -5.19 -17.79
N GLY A 178 -6.34 -4.51 -18.22
CA GLY A 178 -6.18 -3.07 -18.09
C GLY A 178 -6.79 -2.29 -19.26
N ARG A 179 -7.01 -0.99 -19.05
CA ARG A 179 -7.49 -0.05 -20.06
C ARG A 179 -6.62 1.21 -20.04
N GLY A 180 -6.22 1.64 -21.24
CA GLY A 180 -5.38 2.82 -21.44
C GLY A 180 -3.98 2.64 -20.85
N ARG A 181 -3.64 3.41 -19.83
CA ARG A 181 -2.33 3.38 -19.16
C ARG A 181 -2.10 2.07 -18.39
N ILE A 182 -3.16 1.46 -17.86
CA ILE A 182 -3.04 0.19 -17.14
C ILE A 182 -2.84 -0.94 -18.15
N SER A 183 -1.70 -1.62 -18.07
CA SER A 183 -1.37 -2.77 -18.91
C SER A 183 -1.99 -4.07 -18.41
N ASP A 184 -2.30 -4.98 -19.33
CA ASP A 184 -2.66 -6.36 -18.99
C ASP A 184 -1.54 -7.04 -18.21
N ARG A 185 -1.90 -7.87 -17.23
CA ARG A 185 -0.92 -8.58 -16.40
C ARG A 185 -1.41 -9.95 -15.97
N VAL A 186 -0.49 -10.91 -15.89
CA VAL A 186 -0.72 -12.21 -15.25
C VAL A 186 0.15 -12.29 -14.00
N MET A 187 -0.45 -12.65 -12.88
CA MET A 187 0.17 -12.71 -11.55
C MET A 187 -0.07 -14.10 -10.97
N CYS A 188 0.93 -14.98 -11.06
CA CYS A 188 0.82 -16.37 -10.61
C CYS A 188 1.03 -16.48 -9.09
N PHE A 189 0.31 -17.40 -8.45
CA PHE A 189 0.33 -17.62 -7.00
C PHE A 189 1.45 -18.52 -6.47
#